data_AF-A0A9D6QE26-F1
#
_entry.id   AF-A0A9D6QE26-F1
#
_cell.length_a   1.000
_cell.length_b   1.000
_cell.length_c   1.000
_cell.angle_alpha   90.00
_cell.angle_beta   90.00
_cell.angle_gamma   90.00
#
_symmetry.space_group_name_H-M   'P 1'
#
loop_
_entity.id
_entity.type
_entity.pdbx_description
1 polymer ?
#
loop_
_entity_poly.entity_id
_entity_poly.type
_entity_poly.pdbx_seq_one_letter_code
_entity_poly.pdbx_strand_id
1 'polypeptide(L)'
;MPADNVTPFRRPPKRVQQRQQGGMGFKTHRGKAVLVHALTLAAFTLNFIFPTGIESLLGTFVGLGAAFLAYSNRYDGMPWAATHHEHVFRTVLIGYSLWTVASALTYVNGIFVPVAIYTHLAIIVWAGIRSGVGLVLAMMRRPIWHPKGWLL
;
A
#
# COMPACT_ATOMS: atom_id res chain seq x y z
N MET A 1 -41.45 14.53 -49.13
CA MET A 1 -39.98 14.53 -48.97
C MET A 1 -39.67 13.73 -47.71
N PRO A 2 -38.94 12.62 -47.78
CA PRO A 2 -38.66 11.79 -46.61
C PRO A 2 -37.64 12.51 -45.73
N ALA A 3 -38.02 12.83 -44.50
CA ALA A 3 -37.12 13.40 -43.53
C ALA A 3 -36.15 12.33 -43.02
N ASP A 4 -34.87 12.66 -43.18
CA ASP A 4 -33.66 12.05 -42.67
C ASP A 4 -33.81 10.95 -41.61
N ASN A 5 -33.29 9.77 -41.96
CA ASN A 5 -32.96 8.69 -41.03
C ASN A 5 -31.76 9.13 -40.17
N VAL A 6 -32.02 9.99 -39.20
CA VAL A 6 -31.07 10.31 -38.13
C VAL A 6 -30.87 9.03 -37.35
N THR A 7 -29.74 8.34 -37.59
CA THR A 7 -29.40 7.18 -36.79
C THR A 7 -29.38 7.62 -35.33
N PRO A 8 -30.25 7.08 -34.45
CA PRO A 8 -30.15 7.42 -33.05
C PRO A 8 -28.81 6.84 -32.61
N PHE A 9 -27.86 7.70 -32.28
CA PHE A 9 -26.62 7.32 -31.63
C PHE A 9 -27.00 6.49 -30.40
N ARG A 10 -27.00 5.18 -30.57
CA ARG A 10 -27.26 4.21 -29.52
C ARG A 10 -26.11 4.42 -28.55
N ARG A 11 -26.36 5.13 -27.45
CA ARG A 11 -25.37 5.30 -26.39
C ARG A 11 -24.80 3.90 -26.13
N PRO A 12 -23.48 3.69 -26.26
CA PRO A 12 -22.91 2.39 -25.99
C PRO A 12 -23.40 1.98 -24.59
N PRO A 13 -23.89 0.73 -24.42
CA PRO A 13 -24.44 0.30 -23.16
C PRO A 13 -23.42 0.65 -22.07
N LYS A 14 -23.85 1.42 -21.08
CA LYS A 14 -23.03 1.81 -19.93
C LYS A 14 -22.38 0.52 -19.43
N ARG A 15 -21.07 0.36 -19.68
CA ARG A 15 -20.34 -0.85 -19.29
C ARG A 15 -20.62 -1.02 -17.80
N VAL A 16 -21.47 -1.99 -17.48
CA VAL A 16 -21.67 -2.39 -16.10
C VAL A 16 -20.30 -2.92 -15.73
N GLN A 17 -19.53 -2.13 -14.98
CA GLN A 17 -18.31 -2.65 -14.38
C GLN A 17 -18.75 -3.90 -13.67
N GLN A 18 -18.32 -5.07 -14.18
CA GLN A 18 -18.65 -6.33 -13.56
C GLN A 18 -18.24 -6.20 -12.10
N ARG A 19 -19.24 -6.05 -11.22
CA ARG A 19 -19.06 -6.22 -9.79
C ARG A 19 -18.61 -7.66 -9.66
N GLN A 20 -17.31 -7.93 -9.72
CA GLN A 20 -16.79 -9.22 -9.31
C GLN A 20 -17.37 -9.45 -7.92
N GLN A 21 -18.23 -10.47 -7.83
CA GLN A 21 -18.79 -10.96 -6.59
C GLN A 21 -17.62 -11.22 -5.65
N GLY A 22 -17.58 -10.41 -4.59
CA GLY A 22 -16.37 -10.28 -3.82
C GLY A 22 -16.27 -11.37 -2.78
N GLY A 23 -15.35 -12.29 -3.03
CA GLY A 23 -14.74 -13.10 -1.98
C GLY A 23 -13.65 -12.33 -1.23
N MET A 24 -13.26 -12.85 -0.07
CA MET A 24 -12.07 -12.43 0.68
C MET A 24 -10.82 -13.25 0.32
N GLY A 25 -10.89 -14.10 -0.71
CA GLY A 25 -9.77 -14.97 -1.09
C GLY A 25 -8.58 -14.18 -1.63
N PHE A 26 -7.36 -14.70 -1.40
CA PHE A 26 -6.09 -14.09 -1.86
C PHE A 26 -5.93 -13.97 -3.38
N LYS A 27 -6.80 -14.65 -4.14
CA LYS A 27 -6.86 -14.51 -5.60
C LYS A 27 -7.71 -13.31 -6.05
N THR A 28 -8.50 -12.72 -5.17
CA THR A 28 -9.37 -11.57 -5.48
C THR A 28 -8.62 -10.26 -5.35
N HIS A 29 -9.00 -9.23 -6.12
CA HIS A 29 -8.41 -7.89 -5.99
C HIS A 29 -8.55 -7.32 -4.57
N ARG A 30 -9.69 -7.60 -3.90
CA ARG A 30 -9.92 -7.19 -2.52
C ARG A 30 -8.98 -7.89 -1.55
N GLY A 31 -8.88 -9.21 -1.63
CA GLY A 31 -8.00 -10.00 -0.77
C GLY A 31 -6.54 -9.55 -0.92
N LYS A 32 -6.08 -9.33 -2.16
CA LYS A 32 -4.74 -8.81 -2.44
C LYS A 32 -4.52 -7.42 -1.86
N ALA A 33 -5.46 -6.48 -2.05
CA ALA A 33 -5.37 -5.12 -1.53
C ALA A 33 -5.33 -5.12 0.01
N VAL A 34 -6.18 -5.91 0.67
CA VAL A 34 -6.18 -6.07 2.13
C VAL A 34 -4.86 -6.70 2.61
N LEU A 35 -4.39 -7.75 1.93
CA LEU A 35 -3.18 -8.45 2.29
C LEU A 35 -1.94 -7.54 2.24
N VAL A 36 -1.78 -6.70 1.21
CA VAL A 36 -0.60 -5.81 1.13
C VAL A 36 -0.56 -4.80 2.28
N HIS A 37 -1.71 -4.25 2.69
CA HIS A 37 -1.78 -3.36 3.86
C HIS A 37 -1.52 -4.11 5.17
N ALA A 38 -2.09 -5.30 5.33
CA ALA A 38 -1.86 -6.13 6.50
C ALA A 38 -0.39 -6.54 6.64
N LEU A 39 0.27 -6.93 5.55
CA LEU A 39 1.69 -7.25 5.53
C LEU A 39 2.54 -6.02 5.86
N THR A 40 2.15 -4.83 5.40
CA THR A 40 2.88 -3.60 5.71
C THR A 40 2.78 -3.26 7.20
N LEU A 41 1.58 -3.37 7.79
CA LEU A 41 1.40 -3.20 9.23
C LEU A 41 2.21 -4.23 10.02
N ALA A 42 2.18 -5.50 9.60
CA ALA A 42 2.97 -6.55 10.23
C ALA A 42 4.47 -6.28 10.13
N ALA A 43 4.96 -5.82 8.98
CA ALA A 43 6.37 -5.52 8.76
C ALA A 43 6.90 -4.46 9.74
N PHE A 44 6.21 -3.31 9.85
CA PHE A 44 6.61 -2.25 10.78
C PHE A 44 6.40 -2.63 12.25
N THR A 45 5.38 -3.44 12.54
CA THR A 45 5.16 -3.96 13.90
C THR A 45 6.29 -4.91 14.30
N LEU A 46 6.71 -5.81 13.40
CA LEU A 46 7.82 -6.72 13.64
C LEU A 46 9.14 -5.96 13.82
N ASN A 47 9.41 -4.94 13.01
CA ASN A 47 10.59 -4.09 13.19
C ASN A 47 10.58 -3.34 14.54
N PHE A 48 9.41 -2.97 15.05
CA PHE A 48 9.29 -2.32 16.35
C PHE A 48 9.51 -3.30 17.51
N ILE A 49 8.93 -4.49 17.44
CA ILE A 49 9.06 -5.53 18.48
C ILE A 49 10.48 -6.11 18.50
N PHE A 50 11.09 -6.29 17.33
CA PHE A 50 12.41 -6.88 17.15
C PHE A 50 13.36 -5.87 16.48
N PRO A 51 13.79 -4.81 17.19
CA PRO A 51 14.59 -3.72 16.60
C PRO A 51 16.04 -4.10 16.30
N THR A 52 16.55 -5.18 16.89
CA THR A 52 17.95 -5.61 16.81
C THR A 52 18.06 -7.12 16.66
N GLY A 53 19.22 -7.61 16.24
CA GLY A 53 19.48 -9.05 16.10
C GLY A 53 18.97 -9.62 14.79
N ILE A 54 19.01 -10.95 14.66
CA ILE A 54 18.60 -11.65 13.43
C ILE A 54 17.08 -11.63 13.26
N GLU A 55 16.35 -11.48 14.36
CA GLU A 55 14.88 -11.37 14.42
C GLU A 55 14.38 -10.12 13.71
N SER A 56 15.18 -9.05 13.67
CA SER A 56 14.87 -7.82 12.92
C SER A 56 14.73 -8.05 11.41
N LEU A 57 15.31 -9.13 10.89
CA LEU A 57 15.16 -9.51 9.49
C LEU A 57 13.74 -9.96 9.17
N LEU A 58 12.98 -10.47 10.15
CA LEU A 58 11.59 -10.90 9.93
C LEU A 58 10.73 -9.75 9.41
N GLY A 59 10.78 -8.60 10.06
CA GLY A 59 10.04 -7.42 9.61
C GLY A 59 10.49 -7.00 8.21
N THR A 60 11.80 -6.98 7.95
CA THR A 60 12.37 -6.67 6.63
C THR A 60 11.88 -7.61 5.54
N PHE A 61 11.89 -8.92 5.76
CA PHE A 61 11.39 -9.90 4.78
C PHE A 61 9.89 -9.76 4.54
N VAL A 62 9.09 -9.51 5.59
CA VAL A 62 7.66 -9.25 5.45
C VAL A 62 7.41 -7.95 4.66
N GLY A 63 8.20 -6.90 4.91
CA GLY A 63 8.15 -5.64 4.18
C GLY A 63 8.48 -5.82 2.70
N LEU A 64 9.55 -6.56 2.39
CA LEU A 64 9.92 -6.91 1.01
C LEU A 64 8.81 -7.71 0.31
N GLY A 65 8.22 -8.68 1.01
CA GLY A 65 7.07 -9.43 0.51
C GLY A 65 5.87 -8.53 0.20
N ALA A 66 5.56 -7.57 1.08
CA ALA A 66 4.52 -6.57 0.86
C ALA A 66 4.80 -5.70 -0.37
N ALA A 67 6.02 -5.20 -0.52
CA ALA A 67 6.44 -4.39 -1.66
C ALA A 67 6.38 -5.19 -2.97
N PHE A 68 6.89 -6.43 -2.97
CA PHE A 68 6.85 -7.31 -4.14
C PHE A 68 5.42 -7.63 -4.58
N LEU A 69 4.56 -7.99 -3.63
CA LEU A 69 3.15 -8.27 -3.91
C LEU A 69 2.40 -7.02 -4.40
N ALA A 70 2.68 -5.85 -3.80
CA ALA A 70 2.11 -4.59 -4.24
C ALA A 70 2.58 -4.22 -5.65
N TYR A 71 3.88 -4.32 -5.95
CA TYR A 71 4.44 -3.97 -7.25
C TYR A 71 3.91 -4.89 -8.36
N SER A 72 3.91 -6.20 -8.13
CA SER A 72 3.43 -7.19 -9.11
C SER A 72 1.95 -7.05 -9.44
N ASN A 73 1.12 -6.60 -8.49
CA ASN A 73 -0.33 -6.48 -8.69
C ASN A 73 -0.78 -5.04 -9.00
N ARG A 74 0.15 -4.10 -9.16
CA ARG A 74 -0.13 -2.67 -9.36
C ARG A 74 -0.96 -2.39 -10.61
N TYR A 75 -0.77 -3.17 -11.68
CA TYR A 75 -1.42 -2.95 -12.98
C TYR A 75 -2.51 -3.99 -13.32
N ASP A 76 -2.58 -5.09 -12.56
CA ASP A 76 -3.48 -6.23 -12.84
C ASP A 76 -4.87 -6.09 -12.19
N GLY A 77 -5.21 -4.93 -11.63
CA GLY A 77 -6.37 -4.74 -10.75
C GLY A 77 -7.50 -3.86 -11.29
N MET A 78 -8.67 -3.97 -10.65
CA MET A 78 -9.69 -2.91 -10.71
C MET A 78 -9.05 -1.55 -10.34
N PRO A 79 -9.50 -0.42 -10.93
CA PRO A 79 -8.86 0.88 -10.73
C PRO A 79 -8.69 1.27 -9.26
N TRP A 80 -9.65 0.92 -8.40
CA TRP A 80 -9.53 1.19 -6.96
C TRP A 80 -8.44 0.34 -6.29
N ALA A 81 -8.31 -0.95 -6.64
CA ALA A 81 -7.32 -1.85 -6.07
C ALA A 81 -5.89 -1.43 -6.45
N ALA A 82 -5.70 -0.96 -7.69
CA ALA A 82 -4.42 -0.42 -8.16
C ALA A 82 -3.92 0.74 -7.29
N THR A 83 -4.82 1.60 -6.79
CA THR A 83 -4.43 2.70 -5.87
C THR A 83 -3.86 2.19 -4.55
N HIS A 84 -4.38 1.08 -4.00
CA HIS A 84 -3.83 0.47 -2.78
C HIS A 84 -2.43 -0.09 -2.99
N HIS A 85 -2.21 -0.75 -4.13
CA HIS A 85 -0.92 -1.32 -4.48
C HIS A 85 0.16 -0.24 -4.65
N GLU A 86 -0.14 0.84 -5.37
CA GLU A 86 0.79 1.98 -5.50
C GLU A 86 1.08 2.63 -4.14
N HIS A 87 0.04 2.82 -3.34
CA HIS A 87 0.16 3.43 -2.03
C HIS A 87 1.01 2.60 -1.07
N VAL A 88 0.78 1.28 -0.99
CA VAL A 88 1.60 0.38 -0.16
C VAL A 88 3.03 0.33 -0.65
N PHE A 89 3.25 0.16 -1.96
CA PHE A 89 4.59 0.09 -2.53
C PHE A 89 5.43 1.32 -2.13
N ARG A 90 4.86 2.52 -2.27
CA ARG A 90 5.52 3.76 -1.84
C ARG A 90 5.71 3.85 -0.33
N THR A 91 4.74 3.39 0.44
CA THR A 91 4.82 3.39 1.92
C THR A 91 6.00 2.55 2.40
N VAL A 92 6.10 1.33 1.88
CA VAL A 92 7.21 0.41 2.22
C VAL A 92 8.53 0.98 1.73
N LEU A 93 8.61 1.43 0.48
CA LEU A 93 9.85 1.95 -0.09
C LEU A 93 10.36 3.16 0.70
N ILE A 94 9.52 4.19 0.90
CA ILE A 94 9.91 5.39 1.65
C ILE A 94 10.21 5.05 3.11
N GLY A 95 9.34 4.27 3.76
CA GLY A 95 9.51 3.92 5.17
C GLY A 95 10.81 3.15 5.44
N TYR A 96 11.10 2.11 4.65
CA TYR A 96 12.35 1.35 4.82
C TYR A 96 13.59 2.12 4.38
N SER A 97 13.50 2.97 3.34
CA SER A 97 14.63 3.83 2.96
C SER A 97 14.98 4.80 4.08
N LEU A 98 13.99 5.50 4.65
CA LEU A 98 14.23 6.42 5.77
C LEU A 98 14.70 5.67 7.03
N TRP A 99 14.12 4.51 7.32
CA TRP A 99 14.54 3.68 8.44
C TRP A 99 16.01 3.27 8.32
N THR A 100 16.40 2.79 7.14
CA THR A 100 17.77 2.34 6.86
C THR A 100 18.76 3.50 6.96
N VAL A 101 18.42 4.67 6.40
CA VAL A 101 19.26 5.87 6.49
C VAL A 101 19.41 6.32 7.95
N ALA A 102 18.32 6.36 8.72
CA ALA A 102 18.35 6.71 10.13
C ALA A 102 19.23 5.75 10.96
N SER A 103 19.13 4.45 10.69
CA SER A 103 20.00 3.44 11.31
C SER A 103 21.45 3.57 10.84
N ALA A 104 21.69 3.92 9.58
CA ALA A 104 23.05 4.10 9.07
C ALA A 104 23.78 5.27 9.77
N LEU A 105 23.06 6.35 10.09
CA LEU A 105 23.63 7.52 10.77
C LEU A 105 24.23 7.20 12.13
N THR A 106 23.70 6.19 12.85
CA THR A 106 24.25 5.82 14.16
C THR A 106 25.65 5.20 14.07
N TYR A 107 26.03 4.65 12.91
CA TYR A 107 27.39 4.17 12.67
C TYR A 107 28.39 5.29 12.34
N VAL A 108 27.90 6.46 11.92
CA VAL A 108 28.75 7.64 11.70
C VAL A 108 29.14 8.25 13.03
N ASN A 109 28.16 8.46 13.92
CA ASN A 109 28.39 9.00 15.25
C ASN A 109 27.24 8.63 16.19
N GLY A 110 27.56 8.24 17.42
CA GLY A 110 26.57 7.92 18.46
C GLY A 110 25.63 9.08 18.83
N ILE A 111 26.00 10.33 18.55
CA ILE A 111 25.12 11.50 18.76
C ILE A 111 23.82 11.42 17.95
N PHE A 112 23.79 10.63 16.87
CA PHE A 112 22.60 10.43 16.05
C PHE A 112 21.65 9.35 16.60
N VAL A 113 21.99 8.65 17.69
CA VAL A 113 21.11 7.63 18.28
C VAL A 113 19.72 8.17 18.66
N PRO A 114 19.59 9.32 19.35
CA PRO A 114 18.27 9.89 19.64
C PRO A 114 17.50 10.24 18.36
N VAL A 115 18.20 10.78 17.34
CA VAL A 115 17.61 11.14 16.04
C VAL A 115 17.05 9.90 15.35
N ALA A 116 17.80 8.80 15.36
CA ALA A 116 17.35 7.53 14.78
C ALA A 116 16.10 7.00 15.48
N ILE A 117 16.08 7.00 16.83
CA ILE A 117 14.92 6.55 17.62
C ILE A 117 13.67 7.36 17.28
N TYR A 118 13.74 8.70 17.32
CA TYR A 118 12.59 9.54 17.00
C TYR A 118 12.15 9.39 15.55
N THR A 119 13.09 9.18 14.63
CA THR A 119 12.79 8.93 13.21
C THR A 119 12.06 7.60 13.03
N HIS A 120 12.51 6.53 13.69
CA HIS A 120 11.84 5.23 13.65
C HIS A 120 10.42 5.31 14.20
N LEU A 121 10.23 5.98 15.35
CA LEU A 121 8.90 6.21 15.93
C LEU A 121 7.98 6.98 14.96
N ALA A 122 8.48 8.05 14.35
CA ALA A 122 7.71 8.83 13.38
C ALA A 122 7.32 7.98 12.15
N ILE A 123 8.23 7.14 11.64
CA ILE A 123 7.97 6.23 10.53
C ILE A 123 6.90 5.20 10.90
N ILE A 124 6.96 4.60 12.10
CA ILE A 124 5.98 3.61 12.55
C ILE A 124 4.59 4.24 12.61
N VAL A 125 4.46 5.41 13.23
CA VAL A 125 3.18 6.12 13.34
C VAL A 125 2.64 6.47 11.96
N TRP A 126 3.49 7.04 11.10
CA TRP A 126 3.11 7.40 9.74
C TRP A 126 2.68 6.18 8.91
N ALA A 127 3.49 5.12 8.88
CA ALA A 127 3.20 3.90 8.12
C ALA A 127 1.97 3.16 8.69
N GLY A 128 1.79 3.20 10.01
CA GLY A 128 0.64 2.65 10.73
C GLY A 128 -0.65 3.34 10.35
N ILE A 129 -0.70 4.67 10.39
CA ILE A 129 -1.87 5.46 9.96
C ILE A 129 -2.17 5.20 8.49
N ARG A 130 -1.14 5.30 7.64
CA ARG A 130 -1.26 5.17 6.19
C ARG A 130 -1.78 3.78 5.79
N SER A 131 -1.20 2.72 6.33
CA SER A 131 -1.61 1.34 6.04
C SER A 131 -2.91 0.95 6.74
N GLY A 132 -3.18 1.50 7.93
CA GLY A 132 -4.42 1.26 8.68
C GLY A 132 -5.64 1.84 7.96
N VAL A 133 -5.58 3.10 7.53
CA VAL A 133 -6.66 3.70 6.73
C VAL A 133 -6.78 3.00 5.37
N GLY A 134 -5.64 2.70 4.73
CA GLY A 134 -5.62 1.97 3.46
C GLY A 134 -6.26 0.58 3.56
N LEU A 135 -6.08 -0.12 4.68
CA LEU A 135 -6.71 -1.41 4.98
C LEU A 135 -8.23 -1.27 5.08
N VAL A 136 -8.73 -0.28 5.83
CA VAL A 136 -10.18 -0.02 5.98
C VAL A 136 -10.80 0.33 4.62
N LEU A 137 -10.16 1.21 3.85
CA LEU A 137 -10.62 1.57 2.51
C LEU A 137 -10.62 0.35 1.57
N ALA A 138 -9.61 -0.53 1.66
CA ALA A 138 -9.57 -1.77 0.88
C ALA A 138 -10.70 -2.72 1.26
N MET A 139 -11.02 -2.83 2.57
CA MET A 139 -12.16 -3.61 3.05
C MET A 139 -13.48 -3.06 2.51
N MET A 140 -13.62 -1.73 2.43
CA MET A 140 -14.77 -1.02 1.86
C MET A 140 -14.76 -0.96 0.33
N ARG A 141 -13.70 -1.45 -0.34
CA ARG A 141 -13.48 -1.38 -1.79
C ARG A 141 -13.50 0.05 -2.33
N ARG A 142 -13.01 1.00 -1.54
CA ARG A 142 -12.90 2.41 -1.91
C ARG A 142 -11.48 2.73 -2.33
N PRO A 143 -11.28 3.52 -3.40
CA PRO A 143 -9.94 3.92 -3.82
C PRO A 143 -9.30 4.83 -2.77
N ILE A 144 -7.97 4.81 -2.76
CA ILE A 144 -7.15 5.81 -2.06
C ILE A 144 -7.14 7.09 -2.89
N TRP A 145 -7.32 8.24 -2.24
CA TRP A 145 -7.48 9.52 -2.93
C TRP A 145 -6.15 10.02 -3.50
N HIS A 146 -5.05 9.97 -2.74
CA HIS A 146 -3.73 10.37 -3.21
C HIS A 146 -2.69 9.26 -3.02
N PRO A 147 -2.75 8.18 -3.82
CA PRO A 147 -1.87 7.02 -3.67
C PRO A 147 -0.38 7.34 -3.84
N LYS A 148 -0.05 8.45 -4.53
CA LYS A 148 1.33 8.92 -4.73
C LYS A 148 1.79 9.97 -3.72
N GLY A 149 0.88 10.54 -2.92
CA GLY A 149 1.18 11.59 -1.96
C GLY A 149 1.93 11.05 -0.74
N TRP A 150 2.46 11.96 0.08
CA TRP A 150 3.06 11.66 1.40
C TRP A 150 1.99 11.27 2.45
N LEU A 151 0.75 11.68 2.23
CA LEU A 151 -0.44 11.33 3.02
C LEU A 151 -1.45 10.51 2.19
N LEU A 152 -2.63 10.24 2.76
CA LEU A 152 -3.75 9.45 2.21
C LEU A 152 -4.22 9.91 0.83
#